data_AF-A0A1W0X627-F1
#
_entry.id   AF-A0A1W0X627-F1
#
_cell.length_a   1.000
_cell.length_b   1.000
_cell.length_c   1.000
_cell.angle_alpha   90.00
_cell.angle_beta   90.00
_cell.angle_gamma   90.00
#
_symmetry.space_group_name_H-M   'P 1'
#
loop_
_entity.id
_entity.type
_entity.pdbx_description
1 polymer ?
#
loop_
_entity_poly.entity_id
_entity_poly.type
_entity_poly.pdbx_seq_one_letter_code
_entity_poly.pdbx_strand_id
1 'polypeptide(L)'
;MEPGGRNGNPKANEAGNGMESALVAEDSGLKQTLKNRHIQMIAIGGVLGSDLFIGTGGLLATGGPASLLLGFILIGTMLFNVVMTLSEMAVLYPIAGSFSIHSARFIDPA
;
A
#
# COMPACT_ATOMS: atom_id res chain seq x y z
N MET A 1 16.95 21.08 -56.58
CA MET A 1 15.53 21.13 -56.16
C MET A 1 15.33 20.01 -55.17
N GLU A 2 15.12 20.18 -53.89
CA GLU A 2 15.29 21.24 -52.89
C GLU A 2 15.33 20.46 -51.54
N PRO A 3 15.67 21.10 -50.42
CA PRO A 3 16.43 20.52 -49.34
C PRO A 3 15.51 20.20 -48.16
N GLY A 4 16.05 19.70 -47.05
CA GLY A 4 15.20 19.45 -45.89
C GLY A 4 15.98 19.07 -44.65
N GLY A 5 16.83 19.98 -44.19
CA GLY A 5 17.44 19.88 -42.88
C GLY A 5 16.38 19.72 -41.79
N ARG A 6 16.58 18.73 -40.92
CA ARG A 6 15.97 18.67 -39.59
C ARG A 6 17.10 18.64 -38.56
N ASN A 7 17.51 19.86 -38.21
CA ASN A 7 18.12 20.22 -36.94
C ASN A 7 17.06 20.09 -35.83
N GLY A 8 17.45 19.55 -34.68
CA GLY A 8 16.77 19.68 -33.40
C GLY A 8 16.06 18.40 -32.95
N ASN A 9 16.25 17.82 -31.75
CA ASN A 9 16.55 18.40 -30.45
C ASN A 9 16.98 17.25 -29.48
N PRO A 10 17.92 17.42 -28.53
CA PRO A 10 18.23 16.41 -27.51
C PRO A 10 17.16 16.23 -26.40
N LYS A 11 15.91 16.68 -26.58
CA LYS A 11 14.92 16.77 -25.48
C LYS A 11 13.78 15.74 -25.50
N ALA A 12 13.90 14.66 -26.28
CA ALA A 12 12.85 13.65 -26.37
C ALA A 12 13.11 12.39 -25.52
N ASN A 13 14.21 12.33 -24.75
CA ASN A 13 14.55 11.16 -23.92
C ASN A 13 14.47 11.47 -22.41
N GLU A 14 13.47 12.24 -21.97
CA GLU A 14 13.21 12.45 -20.53
C GLU A 14 11.75 12.17 -20.13
N ALA A 15 10.91 11.73 -21.06
CA ALA A 15 9.49 11.45 -20.79
C ALA A 15 9.16 9.97 -20.52
N GLY A 16 10.17 9.10 -20.41
CA GLY A 16 10.01 7.66 -20.14
C GLY A 16 10.45 7.19 -18.75
N ASN A 17 11.19 8.00 -18.00
CA ASN A 17 11.88 7.54 -16.78
C ASN A 17 11.02 7.55 -15.50
N GLY A 18 9.75 7.99 -15.59
CA GLY A 18 8.88 8.09 -14.41
C GLY A 18 8.26 6.77 -13.95
N MET A 19 8.13 5.79 -14.85
CA MET A 19 7.56 4.46 -14.55
C MET A 19 8.62 3.36 -14.42
N GLU A 20 9.80 3.53 -15.03
CA GLU A 20 10.94 2.62 -14.89
C GLU A 20 11.68 2.81 -13.54
N SER A 21 11.74 4.05 -13.03
CA SER A 21 12.43 4.38 -11.77
C SER A 21 11.82 3.72 -10.53
N ALA A 22 10.55 3.29 -10.57
CA ALA A 22 9.92 2.56 -9.46
C ALA A 22 10.29 1.07 -9.44
N LEU A 23 10.82 0.54 -10.54
CA LEU A 23 11.29 -0.85 -10.66
C LEU A 23 12.81 -0.97 -10.45
N VAL A 24 13.55 0.16 -10.44
CA VAL A 24 15.02 0.22 -10.30
C VAL A 24 15.49 0.76 -8.93
N ALA A 25 14.58 1.17 -8.04
CA ALA A 25 14.87 1.37 -6.62
C ALA A 25 14.55 0.06 -5.88
N GLU A 26 15.42 -0.69 -5.20
CA GLU A 26 16.73 -0.40 -4.62
C GLU A 26 17.50 -1.72 -4.41
N ASP A 27 18.62 -1.93 -5.12
CA ASP A 27 19.74 -2.75 -4.65
C ASP A 27 20.74 -1.88 -3.86
N SER A 28 20.31 -0.71 -3.39
CA SER A 28 21.07 0.11 -2.45
C SER A 28 20.91 -0.44 -1.04
N GLY A 29 21.55 -1.58 -0.77
CA GLY A 29 21.98 -2.06 0.55
C GLY A 29 21.25 -1.50 1.78
N LEU A 30 19.93 -1.61 1.82
CA LEU A 30 19.14 -1.25 2.99
C LEU A 30 19.55 -2.23 4.11
N LYS A 31 20.22 -1.71 5.13
CA LYS A 31 20.58 -2.51 6.31
C LYS A 31 19.28 -2.93 6.98
N GLN A 32 18.92 -4.20 6.84
CA GLN A 32 17.77 -4.83 7.49
C GLN A 32 18.02 -4.96 9.02
N THR A 33 18.14 -3.82 9.70
CA THR A 33 18.48 -3.71 11.13
C THR A 33 17.24 -3.49 12.02
N LEU A 34 16.04 -3.45 11.40
CA LEU A 34 14.80 -3.26 12.13
C LEU A 34 14.48 -4.50 12.96
N LYS A 35 14.48 -4.31 14.28
CA LYS A 35 14.08 -5.33 15.24
C LYS A 35 12.57 -5.53 15.17
N ASN A 36 12.11 -6.73 15.54
CA ASN A 36 10.71 -7.11 15.54
C ASN A 36 9.78 -6.09 16.24
N ARG A 37 10.26 -5.45 17.31
CA ARG A 37 9.53 -4.39 18.04
C ARG A 37 9.24 -3.16 17.18
N HIS A 38 10.18 -2.74 16.33
CA HIS A 38 9.99 -1.58 15.44
C HIS A 38 8.96 -1.91 14.36
N ILE A 39 9.02 -3.12 13.82
CA ILE A 39 8.07 -3.60 12.81
C ILE A 39 6.65 -3.64 13.38
N GLN A 40 6.49 -4.14 14.62
CA GLN A 40 5.20 -4.12 15.31
C GLN A 40 4.70 -2.69 15.59
N MET A 41 5.59 -1.77 15.99
CA MET A 41 5.22 -0.36 16.20
C MET A 41 4.75 0.31 14.91
N ILE A 42 5.40 0.01 13.78
CA ILE A 42 4.98 0.50 12.46
C ILE A 42 3.59 -0.04 12.10
N ALA A 43 3.37 -1.34 12.30
CA ALA A 43 2.07 -1.97 12.04
C ALA A 43 0.95 -1.35 12.89
N ILE A 44 1.19 -1.15 14.19
CA ILE A 44 0.21 -0.55 15.11
C ILE A 44 -0.04 0.93 14.76
N GLY A 45 1.02 1.69 14.45
CA GLY A 45 0.91 3.11 14.10
C GLY A 45 0.21 3.35 12.76
N GLY A 46 0.35 2.42 11.80
CA GLY A 46 -0.35 2.51 10.52
C GLY A 46 -1.85 2.24 10.63
N VAL A 47 -2.26 1.34 11.53
CA VAL A 47 -3.69 0.96 11.68
C VAL A 47 -4.43 1.81 12.71
N LEU A 48 -3.76 2.31 13.76
CA LEU A 48 -4.35 3.18 14.78
C LEU A 48 -4.17 4.65 14.41
N GLY A 49 -4.98 5.14 13.47
CA GLY A 49 -4.98 6.53 13.02
C GLY A 49 -5.96 7.45 13.78
N SER A 50 -6.01 8.72 13.35
CA SER A 50 -7.03 9.69 13.79
C SER A 50 -8.46 9.26 13.41
N ASP A 51 -8.59 8.37 12.43
CA ASP A 51 -9.86 7.82 11.95
C ASP A 51 -10.67 7.16 13.07
N LEU A 52 -10.01 6.48 14.02
CA LEU A 52 -10.68 5.89 15.16
C LEU A 52 -11.39 6.95 16.01
N PHE A 53 -10.79 8.12 16.21
CA PHE A 53 -11.37 9.18 17.06
C PHE A 53 -12.39 10.04 16.30
N ILE A 54 -12.10 10.37 15.03
CA ILE A 54 -12.96 11.21 14.20
C ILE A 54 -14.22 10.45 13.79
N GLY A 55 -14.09 9.17 13.43
CA GLY A 55 -15.22 8.32 13.08
C GLY A 55 -16.10 8.00 14.28
N THR A 56 -15.52 7.60 15.41
CA THR A 56 -16.31 7.16 16.58
C THR A 56 -16.96 8.28 17.36
N GLY A 57 -16.37 9.49 17.39
CA GLY A 57 -16.91 10.60 18.17
C GLY A 57 -18.35 10.97 17.80
N GLY A 58 -18.64 11.07 16.50
CA GLY A 58 -19.98 11.36 16.00
C GLY A 58 -20.95 10.19 16.11
N LEU A 59 -20.44 8.96 15.86
CA LEU A 59 -21.24 7.73 15.94
C LEU A 59 -21.64 7.39 17.38
N LEU A 60 -20.79 7.68 18.37
CA LEU A 60 -21.07 7.43 19.78
C LEU A 60 -22.19 8.34 20.30
N ALA A 61 -22.19 9.62 19.88
CA ALA A 61 -23.19 10.60 20.29
C ALA A 61 -24.58 10.33 19.69
N THR A 62 -24.64 9.74 18.50
CA THR A 62 -25.90 9.56 17.74
C THR A 62 -26.44 8.13 17.77
N GLY A 63 -25.57 7.12 17.69
CA GLY A 63 -25.95 5.70 17.64
C GLY A 63 -25.95 5.00 19.01
N GLY A 64 -25.39 5.62 20.04
CA GLY A 64 -25.21 5.00 21.36
C GLY A 64 -24.10 3.93 21.39
N PRO A 65 -23.59 3.57 22.59
CA PRO A 65 -22.40 2.73 22.73
C PRO A 65 -22.60 1.29 22.26
N ALA A 66 -23.82 0.75 22.34
CA ALA A 66 -24.12 -0.63 21.98
C ALA A 66 -24.05 -0.87 20.46
N SER A 67 -24.58 0.06 19.65
CA SER A 67 -24.56 -0.07 18.18
C SER A 67 -23.15 0.12 17.63
N LEU A 68 -22.36 1.02 18.24
CA LEU A 68 -20.96 1.24 17.90
C LEU A 68 -20.14 -0.04 18.10
N LEU A 69 -20.28 -0.70 19.25
CA LEU A 69 -19.56 -1.93 19.56
C LEU A 69 -19.95 -3.08 18.62
N LEU A 70 -21.24 -3.23 18.32
CA LEU A 70 -21.71 -4.21 17.33
C LEU A 70 -21.15 -3.93 15.92
N GLY A 71 -21.11 -2.67 15.50
CA GLY A 71 -20.51 -2.26 14.23
C GLY A 71 -19.02 -2.61 14.15
N PHE A 72 -18.27 -2.31 15.21
CA PHE A 72 -16.84 -2.66 15.29
C PHE A 72 -16.59 -4.17 15.25
N ILE A 73 -17.43 -4.97 15.91
CA ILE A 73 -17.29 -6.44 15.87
C ILE A 73 -17.62 -6.98 14.48
N LEU A 74 -18.70 -6.50 13.85
CA LEU A 74 -19.13 -6.97 12.53
C LEU A 74 -18.08 -6.62 11.46
N ILE A 75 -17.62 -5.38 11.43
CA ILE A 75 -16.58 -4.95 10.48
C ILE A 75 -15.24 -5.61 10.84
N GLY A 76 -14.90 -5.70 12.13
CA GLY A 76 -13.67 -6.32 12.60
C GLY A 76 -13.56 -7.79 12.23
N THR A 77 -14.65 -8.56 12.33
CA THR A 77 -14.66 -9.98 11.90
C THR A 77 -14.54 -10.12 10.39
N MET A 78 -15.20 -9.26 9.60
CA MET A 78 -15.06 -9.25 8.15
C MET A 78 -13.60 -8.94 7.73
N LEU A 79 -13.02 -7.88 8.30
CA LEU A 79 -11.62 -7.50 8.04
C LEU A 79 -10.63 -8.56 8.52
N PHE A 80 -10.87 -9.20 9.67
CA PHE A 80 -10.03 -10.28 10.17
C PHE A 80 -9.91 -11.42 9.16
N ASN A 81 -11.03 -11.84 8.56
CA ASN A 81 -11.01 -12.88 7.51
C ASN A 81 -10.17 -12.45 6.31
N VAL A 82 -10.32 -11.21 5.85
CA VAL A 82 -9.54 -10.66 4.72
C VAL A 82 -8.04 -10.66 5.04
N VAL A 83 -7.66 -10.11 6.20
CA VAL A 83 -6.25 -10.04 6.62
C VAL A 83 -5.66 -11.44 6.81
N MET A 84 -6.44 -12.40 7.32
CA MET A 84 -5.98 -13.78 7.47
C MET A 84 -5.65 -14.42 6.11
N THR A 85 -6.53 -14.26 5.11
CA THR A 85 -6.25 -14.74 3.74
C THR A 85 -5.06 -14.01 3.10
N LEU A 86 -4.93 -12.69 3.30
CA LEU A 86 -3.76 -11.94 2.84
C LEU A 86 -2.47 -12.40 3.53
N SER A 87 -2.53 -12.75 4.81
CA SER A 87 -1.37 -13.19 5.58
C SER A 87 -0.85 -14.55 5.09
N GLU A 88 -1.74 -15.49 4.76
CA GLU A 88 -1.36 -16.76 4.13
C GLU A 88 -0.65 -16.52 2.78
N MET A 89 -1.16 -15.60 1.96
CA MET A 89 -0.50 -15.21 0.71
C MET A 89 0.88 -14.55 0.94
N ALA A 90 1.00 -13.69 1.95
CA ALA A 90 2.24 -12.98 2.26
C ALA A 90 3.34 -13.89 2.81
N VAL A 91 2.98 -14.98 3.51
CA VAL A 91 3.95 -15.99 3.99
C VAL A 91 4.44 -16.88 2.84
N LEU A 92 3.55 -17.23 1.90
CA LEU A 92 3.91 -18.06 0.74
C LEU A 92 4.79 -17.32 -0.27
N TYR A 93 4.57 -16.01 -0.44
CA TYR A 93 5.31 -15.17 -1.39
C TYR A 93 5.87 -13.93 -0.69
N PRO A 94 7.00 -14.04 0.03
CA PRO A 94 7.60 -12.91 0.73
C PRO A 94 8.29 -11.98 -0.27
N ILE A 95 7.52 -11.11 -0.90
CA ILE A 95 8.00 -10.04 -1.77
C ILE A 95 8.06 -8.71 -1.02
N ALA A 96 9.13 -7.95 -1.21
CA ALA A 96 9.21 -6.58 -0.72
C ALA A 96 8.29 -5.69 -1.57
N GLY A 97 7.01 -5.60 -1.20
CA GLY A 97 6.00 -4.87 -1.97
C GLY A 97 4.69 -4.67 -1.22
N SER A 98 3.82 -3.81 -1.77
CA SER A 98 2.46 -3.58 -1.23
C SER A 98 1.50 -4.72 -1.60
N PHE A 99 0.34 -4.78 -0.94
CA PHE A 99 -0.74 -5.72 -1.26
C PHE A 99 -1.14 -5.66 -2.75
N SER A 100 -0.96 -4.52 -3.42
CA SER A 100 -1.21 -4.37 -4.86
C SER A 100 -0.39 -5.33 -5.73
N ILE A 101 0.81 -5.75 -5.31
CA ILE A 101 1.62 -6.73 -6.06
C ILE A 101 0.98 -8.12 -5.99
N HIS A 102 0.33 -8.47 -4.87
CA HIS A 102 -0.42 -9.71 -4.77
C HIS A 102 -1.64 -9.67 -5.70
N SER A 103 -2.32 -8.52 -5.80
CA SER A 103 -3.43 -8.32 -6.74
C SER A 103 -2.98 -8.44 -8.19
N ALA A 104 -1.89 -7.78 -8.58
CA ALA A 104 -1.31 -7.89 -9.93
C ALA A 104 -0.82 -9.31 -10.27
N ARG A 105 -0.47 -10.12 -9.25
CA ARG A 105 -0.04 -11.51 -9.47
C ARG A 105 -1.21 -12.49 -9.63
N PHE A 106 -2.31 -12.28 -8.89
CA PHE A 106 -3.42 -13.24 -8.79
C PHE A 106 -4.69 -12.83 -9.55
N ILE A 107 -4.88 -11.54 -9.87
CA ILE A 107 -6.11 -11.01 -10.46
C ILE A 107 -5.91 -10.60 -11.93
N ASP A 108 -4.82 -9.91 -12.29
CA ASP A 108 -4.62 -9.41 -13.66
C ASP A 108 -3.13 -9.34 -14.06
N PRO A 109 -2.67 -10.05 -15.11
CA PRO A 109 -1.28 -10.05 -15.56
C PRO A 109 -1.00 -8.98 -16.65
N ALA A 110 -1.58 -7.77 -16.54
CA ALA A 110 -1.40 -6.70 -17.51
C ALA A 110 -0.42 -5.61 -17.04
#